data_AF-A0A8T5MQB0-F1
#
_entry.id   AF-A0A8T5MQB0-F1
#
_cell.length_a   1.000
_cell.length_b   1.000
_cell.length_c   1.000
_cell.angle_alpha   90.00
_cell.angle_beta   90.00
_cell.angle_gamma   90.00
#
_symmetry.space_group_name_H-M   'P 1'
#
loop_
_entity.id
_entity.type
_entity.pdbx_description
1 polymer ?
#
loop_
_entity_poly.entity_id
_entity_poly.type
_entity_poly.pdbx_seq_one_letter_code
_entity_poly.pdbx_strand_id
1 'polypeptide(L)'
;MYNKINSRGQVGETLTWIIATVIILVLVLFFIFGASLLASTKSISSEFRPSLSLTGHFIGTDPFLKKSLFTYVTLPSESKKIILDREFQRLLSQEGFAIDFNETKKEIILRYNRR
;
A
#
# COMPACT_ATOMS: atom_id res chain seq x y z
N MET A 1 -40.62 49.60 19.92
CA MET A 1 -39.31 49.17 20.45
C MET A 1 -38.45 48.69 19.30
N TYR A 2 -37.42 49.45 18.92
CA TYR A 2 -36.53 49.09 17.81
C TYR A 2 -35.46 48.13 18.32
N ASN A 3 -35.47 46.88 17.83
CA ASN A 3 -34.54 45.84 18.26
C ASN A 3 -33.18 46.10 17.58
N LYS A 4 -32.19 46.52 18.36
CA LYS A 4 -30.84 46.82 17.85
C LYS A 4 -30.12 45.50 17.61
N ILE A 5 -30.18 45.01 16.37
CA ILE A 5 -29.48 43.77 15.95
C ILE A 5 -27.99 43.98 16.23
N ASN A 6 -27.45 43.17 17.14
CA ASN A 6 -26.07 43.26 17.60
C ASN A 6 -25.11 42.71 16.53
N SER A 7 -24.85 43.51 15.49
CA SER A 7 -24.05 43.13 14.32
C SER A 7 -22.59 42.77 14.65
N ARG A 8 -22.07 43.21 15.80
CA ARG A 8 -20.68 42.94 16.20
C ARG A 8 -20.42 41.49 16.59
N GLY A 9 -21.41 40.80 17.16
CA GLY A 9 -21.29 39.38 17.52
C GLY A 9 -21.23 38.47 16.29
N GLN A 10 -22.06 38.76 15.29
CA GLN A 10 -22.14 37.99 14.05
C GLN A 10 -20.86 38.07 13.19
N VAL A 11 -20.20 39.24 13.20
CA VAL A 11 -18.91 39.43 12.52
C VAL A 11 -17.80 38.61 13.21
N GLY A 12 -17.79 38.54 14.54
CA GLY A 12 -16.80 37.75 15.29
C GLY A 12 -16.94 36.24 15.07
N GLU A 13 -18.17 35.74 15.02
CA GLU A 13 -18.46 34.32 14.74
C GLU A 13 -18.00 33.95 13.32
N THR A 14 -18.36 34.77 12.32
CA THR A 14 -17.98 34.54 10.92
C THR A 14 -16.46 34.59 10.75
N LEU A 15 -15.79 35.55 11.41
CA LEU A 15 -14.34 35.68 11.36
C LEU A 15 -13.63 34.45 11.96
N THR A 16 -14.16 33.90 13.05
CA THR A 16 -13.61 32.70 13.70
C THR A 16 -13.71 31.48 12.79
N TRP A 17 -14.85 31.29 12.11
CA TRP A 17 -15.04 30.22 11.13
C TRP A 17 -14.06 30.34 9.95
N ILE A 18 -13.86 31.54 9.44
CA ILE A 18 -12.90 31.80 8.37
C ILE A 18 -11.48 31.45 8.84
N ILE A 19 -11.07 31.90 10.03
CA ILE A 19 -9.74 31.59 10.56
C ILE A 19 -9.54 30.08 10.78
N ALA A 20 -10.56 29.39 11.28
CA ALA A 20 -10.51 27.93 11.50
C ALA A 20 -10.26 27.16 10.19
N THR A 21 -10.95 27.53 9.10
CA THR A 21 -10.77 26.87 7.80
C THR A 21 -9.38 27.12 7.21
N VAL A 22 -8.83 28.33 7.39
CA VAL A 22 -7.46 28.65 6.98
C VAL A 22 -6.44 27.79 7.73
N ILE A 23 -6.60 27.63 9.04
CA ILE A 23 -5.71 26.79 9.86
C ILE A 23 -5.75 25.32 9.38
N ILE A 24 -6.95 24.78 9.13
CA ILE A 24 -7.12 23.40 8.64
C ILE A 24 -6.41 23.22 7.29
N LEU A 25 -6.56 24.17 6.37
CA LEU A 25 -5.87 24.14 5.07
C LEU A 25 -4.34 24.10 5.23
N VAL A 26 -3.79 24.94 6.11
CA VAL A 26 -2.35 24.96 6.39
C VAL A 26 -1.88 23.63 6.98
N LEU A 27 -2.64 23.04 7.91
CA LEU A 27 -2.32 21.73 8.48
C LEU A 27 -2.32 20.63 7.43
N VAL A 28 -3.34 20.58 6.56
CA VAL A 28 -3.41 19.58 5.49
C VAL A 28 -2.21 19.68 4.55
N LEU A 29 -1.83 20.90 4.14
CA LEU A 29 -0.63 21.10 3.30
C LEU A 29 0.64 20.63 4.01
N PHE A 30 0.78 20.94 5.30
CA PHE A 30 1.91 20.48 6.10
C PHE A 30 1.96 18.96 6.22
N PHE A 31 0.82 18.29 6.43
CA PHE A 31 0.73 16.83 6.50
C PHE A 31 1.01 16.16 5.16
N ILE A 32 0.52 16.71 4.04
CA ILE A 32 0.84 16.18 2.71
C ILE A 32 2.35 16.24 2.50
N PHE A 33 2.97 17.39 2.76
CA PHE A 33 4.41 17.55 2.61
C PHE A 33 5.21 16.66 3.56
N GLY A 34 4.80 16.58 4.83
CA GLY A 34 5.40 15.70 5.82
C GLY A 34 5.30 14.22 5.44
N ALA A 35 4.14 13.79 4.95
CA ALA A 35 3.93 12.43 4.45
C ALA A 35 4.76 12.15 3.19
N SER A 36 4.90 13.11 2.27
CA SER A 36 5.76 12.99 1.08
C SER A 36 7.23 12.86 1.44
N LEU A 37 7.73 13.64 2.41
CA LEU A 37 9.09 13.52 2.91
C LEU A 37 9.32 12.19 3.66
N LEU A 38 8.33 11.75 4.45
CA LEU A 38 8.38 10.47 5.15
C LEU A 38 8.35 9.28 4.17
N ALA A 39 7.57 9.38 3.10
CA ALA A 39 7.54 8.41 2.02
C ALA A 39 8.87 8.38 1.25
N SER A 40 9.49 9.55 1.01
CA SER A 40 10.77 9.65 0.30
C SER A 40 11.96 9.15 1.12
N THR A 41 11.95 9.33 2.45
CA THR A 41 12.99 8.81 3.35
C THR A 41 12.82 7.33 3.66
N LYS A 42 11.62 6.78 3.43
CA LYS A 42 11.39 5.34 3.34
C LYS A 42 11.62 4.81 1.92
N SER A 43 12.62 5.31 1.21
CA SER A 43 13.29 4.45 0.23
C SER A 43 13.86 3.30 1.04
N ILE A 44 13.40 2.07 0.78
CA ILE A 44 13.93 0.85 1.40
C ILE A 44 15.42 0.82 1.08
N SER A 45 16.23 1.33 2.00
CA SER A 45 17.66 1.21 1.97
C SER A 45 17.95 -0.28 1.99
N SER A 46 18.68 -0.71 0.97
CA SER A 46 19.15 -2.07 0.72
C SER A 46 20.12 -2.61 1.79
N GLU A 47 20.09 -2.05 3.01
CA GLU A 47 20.89 -2.43 4.17
C GLU A 47 19.99 -2.59 5.40
N PHE A 48 18.90 -3.35 5.25
CA PHE A 48 18.17 -3.84 6.40
C PHE A 48 19.00 -4.96 7.05
N ARG A 49 19.53 -4.68 8.25
CA ARG A 49 20.36 -5.60 9.04
C ARG A 49 19.75 -7.01 9.07
N PRO A 50 20.41 -8.02 8.46
CA PRO A 50 19.84 -9.35 8.29
C PRO A 50 19.64 -10.14 9.60
N SER A 51 20.15 -9.65 10.73
CA SER A 51 20.07 -10.33 12.02
C SER A 51 18.80 -10.03 12.83
N LEU A 52 18.04 -8.98 12.48
CA LEU A 52 16.78 -8.63 13.18
C LEU A 52 15.52 -8.90 12.35
N SER A 53 15.70 -9.25 11.07
CA SER A 53 14.64 -9.77 10.21
C SER A 53 14.71 -11.30 10.24
N LEU A 54 14.08 -11.91 11.24
CA LEU A 54 13.71 -13.32 11.17
C LEU A 54 12.77 -13.50 9.97
N THR A 55 13.38 -13.93 8.86
CA THR A 55 12.76 -14.70 7.79
C THR A 55 11.67 -13.97 6.99
N GLY A 56 12.11 -13.23 5.96
CA GLY A 56 11.36 -13.14 4.72
C GLY A 56 10.69 -11.80 4.40
N HIS A 57 11.41 -10.69 4.54
CA HIS A 57 10.99 -9.42 3.94
C HIS A 57 10.99 -9.52 2.40
N PHE A 58 9.81 -9.87 1.93
CA PHE A 58 9.29 -9.85 0.57
C PHE A 58 9.31 -8.44 -0.03
N ILE A 59 10.45 -8.06 -0.59
CA ILE A 59 10.61 -6.81 -1.33
C ILE A 59 9.96 -7.00 -2.72
N GLY A 60 8.91 -6.23 -3.00
CA GLY A 60 8.60 -5.82 -4.38
C GLY A 60 7.95 -6.81 -5.34
N THR A 61 7.10 -7.73 -4.90
CA THR A 61 6.27 -8.52 -5.84
C THR A 61 4.83 -8.61 -5.32
N ASP A 62 3.88 -8.32 -6.20
CA ASP A 62 2.45 -8.19 -5.96
C ASP A 62 1.92 -9.14 -4.87
N PRO A 63 1.31 -8.63 -3.78
CA PRO A 63 0.69 -9.44 -2.72
C PRO A 63 -0.32 -10.47 -3.26
N PHE A 64 -1.00 -10.19 -4.36
CA PHE A 64 -1.93 -11.11 -5.01
C PHE A 64 -1.20 -12.27 -5.67
N LEU A 65 -0.14 -12.01 -6.43
CA LEU A 65 0.67 -13.05 -7.06
C LEU A 65 1.24 -14.03 -6.02
N LYS A 66 1.70 -13.51 -4.88
CA LYS A 66 2.22 -14.34 -3.77
C LYS A 66 1.18 -15.24 -3.15
N LYS A 67 0.00 -14.70 -2.85
CA LYS A 67 -1.10 -15.48 -2.28
C LYS A 67 -1.48 -16.60 -3.25
N SER A 68 -1.61 -16.28 -4.54
CA SER A 68 -1.98 -17.26 -5.56
C SER A 68 -0.90 -18.35 -5.75
N LEU A 69 0.38 -17.99 -5.77
CA LEU A 69 1.48 -18.97 -5.84
C LEU A 69 1.64 -19.79 -4.55
N PHE A 70 1.30 -19.24 -3.38
CA PHE A 70 1.24 -20.02 -2.15
C PHE A 70 0.10 -21.05 -2.19
N THR A 71 -1.06 -20.68 -2.73
CA THR A 71 -2.15 -21.61 -2.99
C THR A 71 -1.72 -22.69 -4.00
N TYR A 72 -0.96 -22.34 -5.03
CA TYR A 72 -0.41 -23.30 -6.00
C TYR A 72 0.42 -24.40 -5.35
N VAL A 73 1.35 -24.05 -4.46
CA VAL A 73 2.24 -25.05 -3.81
C VAL A 73 1.55 -25.87 -2.74
N THR A 74 0.47 -25.37 -2.14
CA THR A 74 -0.29 -26.07 -1.09
C THR A 74 -1.40 -26.98 -1.64
N LEU A 75 -1.74 -26.87 -2.93
CA LEU A 75 -2.74 -27.71 -3.58
C LEU A 75 -2.24 -29.17 -3.72
N PRO A 76 -2.95 -30.18 -3.19
CA PRO A 76 -2.54 -31.59 -3.31
C PRO A 76 -2.88 -32.21 -4.68
N SER A 77 -3.74 -31.56 -5.47
CA SER A 77 -4.30 -32.11 -6.71
C SER A 77 -3.61 -31.52 -7.93
N GLU A 78 -2.97 -32.39 -8.72
CA GLU A 78 -2.27 -32.01 -9.97
C GLU A 78 -3.21 -31.38 -11.00
N SER A 79 -4.45 -31.86 -11.11
CA SER A 79 -5.45 -31.29 -12.03
C SER A 79 -5.80 -29.85 -11.69
N LYS A 80 -5.86 -29.49 -10.40
CA LYS A 80 -6.09 -28.11 -9.95
C LYS A 80 -4.89 -27.20 -10.20
N LYS A 81 -3.66 -27.73 -10.07
CA LYS A 81 -2.43 -26.99 -10.41
C LYS A 81 -2.38 -26.61 -11.88
N ILE A 82 -2.75 -27.54 -12.76
CA ILE A 82 -2.79 -27.31 -14.22
C ILE A 82 -3.78 -26.19 -14.59
N ILE A 83 -4.95 -26.14 -13.93
CA ILE A 83 -5.95 -25.08 -14.15
C ILE A 83 -5.38 -23.72 -13.72
N LEU A 84 -4.72 -23.67 -12.55
CA LEU A 84 -4.14 -22.46 -12.01
C LEU A 84 -2.98 -21.94 -12.90
N ASP A 85 -2.14 -22.83 -13.42
CA ASP A 85 -1.05 -22.47 -14.34
C ASP A 85 -1.59 -21.85 -15.64
N ARG A 86 -2.72 -22.35 -16.18
CA ARG A 86 -3.35 -21.71 -17.35
C ARG A 86 -3.87 -20.31 -17.04
N GLU A 87 -4.47 -20.12 -15.86
CA GLU A 87 -4.99 -18.81 -15.47
C GLU A 87 -3.86 -17.81 -15.24
N PHE A 88 -2.73 -18.23 -14.64
CA PHE A 88 -1.55 -17.39 -14.52
C PHE A 88 -1.00 -16.97 -15.88
N GLN A 89 -0.88 -17.89 -16.85
CA GLN A 89 -0.43 -17.57 -18.21
C GLN A 89 -1.37 -16.57 -18.91
N ARG A 90 -2.68 -16.68 -18.67
CA ARG A 90 -3.68 -15.72 -19.17
C ARG A 90 -3.49 -14.33 -18.58
N LEU A 91 -3.24 -14.23 -17.27
CA LEU A 91 -3.02 -12.96 -16.58
C LEU A 91 -1.70 -12.30 -16.98
N LEU A 92 -0.64 -13.09 -17.16
CA LEU A 92 0.68 -12.60 -17.60
C LEU A 92 0.62 -11.99 -19.01
N SER A 93 -0.21 -12.56 -19.90
CA SER A 93 -0.38 -12.08 -21.27
C SER A 93 -1.31 -10.87 -21.40
N GLN A 94 -2.29 -10.70 -20.49
CA GLN A 94 -3.22 -9.58 -20.52
C GLN A 94 -2.69 -8.30 -19.83
N GLU A 95 -2.01 -8.42 -18.70
CA GLU A 95 -1.66 -7.26 -17.87
C GLU A 95 -0.21 -6.80 -17.98
N GLY A 96 0.59 -7.40 -18.87
CA GLY A 96 1.99 -6.97 -19.04
C GLY A 96 2.75 -6.97 -17.72
N PHE A 97 2.52 -7.99 -16.88
CA PHE A 97 3.24 -8.19 -15.63
C PHE A 97 4.74 -8.28 -15.95
N ALA A 98 5.44 -7.16 -15.87
CA ALA A 98 6.89 -7.05 -15.90
C ALA A 98 7.50 -7.51 -14.56
N ILE A 99 6.86 -8.48 -13.92
CA ILE A 99 7.28 -9.08 -12.66
C ILE A 99 7.77 -10.47 -13.03
N ASP A 100 8.96 -10.83 -12.54
CA ASP A 100 9.57 -12.12 -12.80
C ASP A 100 8.78 -13.24 -12.10
N PHE A 101 7.71 -13.68 -12.77
CA PHE A 101 6.82 -14.75 -12.34
C PHE A 101 7.61 -16.03 -12.10
N ASN A 102 8.63 -16.29 -12.94
CA ASN A 102 9.47 -17.46 -12.84
C ASN A 102 10.35 -17.41 -11.59
N GLU A 103 10.96 -16.26 -11.30
CA GLU A 103 11.71 -16.06 -10.05
C GLU A 103 10.82 -16.18 -8.82
N THR A 104 9.63 -15.57 -8.84
CA THR A 104 8.69 -15.62 -7.70
C THR A 104 8.16 -17.03 -7.47
N LYS A 105 7.83 -17.77 -8.54
CA LYS A 105 7.42 -19.19 -8.48
C LYS A 105 8.55 -20.05 -7.91
N LYS A 106 9.79 -19.84 -8.36
CA LYS A 106 10.98 -20.55 -7.87
C LYS A 106 11.23 -20.28 -6.39
N GLU A 107 11.13 -19.02 -5.95
CA GLU A 107 11.33 -18.64 -4.55
C GLU A 107 10.31 -19.33 -3.62
N ILE A 108 9.03 -19.32 -4.00
CA ILE A 108 7.96 -19.90 -3.18
C ILE A 108 8.10 -21.43 -3.09
N ILE A 109 8.45 -22.10 -4.18
CA ILE A 109 8.72 -23.55 -4.18
C ILE A 109 9.91 -23.89 -3.28
N LEU A 110 11.01 -23.14 -3.37
CA LEU A 110 12.19 -23.35 -2.53
C LEU A 110 11.89 -23.15 -1.04
N ARG A 111 11.06 -22.16 -0.69
CA ARG A 111 10.61 -21.92 0.69
C ARG A 111 9.70 -23.03 1.19
N TYR A 112 8.79 -23.53 0.36
CA TYR A 112 7.89 -24.62 0.73
C TYR A 112 8.67 -25.91 1.00
N ASN A 113 9.63 -26.26 0.12
CA ASN A 113 10.46 -27.46 0.27
C ASN A 113 11.47 -27.38 1.43
N ARG A 114 11.74 -26.20 2.00
CA ARG A 114 12.60 -26.03 3.19
C ARG A 114 11.86 -26.21 4.52
N ARG A 115 10.53 -26.27 4.51
CA ARG A 115 9.72 -26.65 5.68
C ARG A 115 9.56 -28.16 5.73
#